data_AF-A0A388PS32-F1
#
_entry.id   AF-A0A388PS32-F1
#
_cell.length_a   1.000
_cell.length_b   1.000
_cell.length_c   1.000
_cell.angle_alpha   90.00
_cell.angle_beta   90.00
_cell.angle_gamma   90.00
#
_symmetry.space_group_name_H-M   'P 1'
#
loop_
_entity.id
_entity.type
_entity.pdbx_description
1 polymer ?
#
loop_
_entity_poly.entity_id
_entity_poly.type
_entity_poly.pdbx_seq_one_letter_code
_entity_poly.pdbx_strand_id
1 'polypeptide(L)'
;MDNLKPKLVTTRGAIIDVVLTVIFFVWMTTVLKKHVPWVEAGETAVLLGAAYCSLCLSGVLWMALSLFRVTLADQMLPKSPDQR
;
A
#
# COMPACT_ATOMS: atom_id res chain seq x y z
N MET A 1 -19.59 -7.63 -29.52
CA MET A 1 -20.09 -7.48 -28.13
C MET A 1 -19.00 -6.79 -27.34
N ASP A 2 -18.92 -5.49 -27.55
CA ASP A 2 -17.81 -4.65 -27.14
C ASP A 2 -17.75 -4.45 -25.62
N ASN A 3 -16.58 -4.77 -25.06
CA ASN A 3 -15.92 -4.02 -23.99
C ASN A 3 -16.69 -3.79 -22.66
N LEU A 4 -17.45 -4.76 -22.17
CA LEU A 4 -17.95 -4.75 -20.78
C LEU A 4 -16.95 -5.37 -19.78
N LYS A 5 -15.64 -5.13 -19.94
CA LYS A 5 -14.72 -5.38 -18.82
C LYS A 5 -14.90 -4.20 -17.86
N PRO A 6 -15.48 -4.38 -16.66
CA PRO A 6 -15.48 -3.32 -15.66
C PRO A 6 -14.04 -2.86 -15.48
N LYS A 7 -13.84 -1.54 -15.45
CA LYS A 7 -12.52 -0.95 -15.36
C LYS A 7 -11.96 -1.28 -13.97
N LEU A 8 -11.22 -2.39 -13.88
CA LEU A 8 -10.70 -2.96 -12.63
C LEU A 8 -9.80 -1.98 -11.85
N VAL A 9 -9.27 -0.96 -12.54
CA VAL A 9 -8.51 0.13 -11.92
C VAL A 9 -9.29 1.42 -12.11
N THR A 10 -9.99 1.84 -11.06
CA THR A 10 -10.55 3.18 -10.98
C THR A 10 -9.48 4.13 -10.46
N THR A 11 -9.28 5.27 -11.14
CA THR A 11 -8.30 6.30 -10.76
C THR A 11 -8.49 6.77 -9.31
N ARG A 12 -9.74 6.76 -8.82
CA ARG A 12 -10.06 7.07 -7.41
C ARG A 12 -9.46 6.08 -6.42
N GLY A 13 -9.47 4.79 -6.73
CA GLY A 13 -8.90 3.75 -5.88
C GLY A 13 -7.39 3.90 -5.76
N ALA A 14 -6.72 4.15 -6.89
CA ALA A 14 -5.28 4.42 -6.89
C ALA A 14 -4.91 5.65 -6.04
N ILE A 15 -5.70 6.72 -6.06
CA ILE A 15 -5.44 7.90 -5.21
C ILE A 15 -5.59 7.54 -3.72
N ILE A 16 -6.63 6.79 -3.35
CA ILE A 16 -6.83 6.33 -1.97
C ILE A 16 -5.64 5.49 -1.51
N ASP A 17 -5.16 4.57 -2.35
CA ASP A 17 -3.99 3.74 -2.07
C ASP A 17 -2.76 4.63 -1.80
N VAL A 18 -2.57 5.74 -2.53
CA VAL A 18 -1.42 6.68 -2.34
C VAL A 18 -1.51 7.37 -1.01
N VAL A 19 -2.67 7.95 -0.72
CA VAL A 19 -2.88 8.68 0.52
C VAL A 19 -2.65 7.74 1.72
N LEU A 20 -3.21 6.52 1.67
CA LEU A 20 -3.06 5.54 2.75
C LEU A 20 -1.59 5.11 2.93
N THR A 21 -0.87 4.92 1.83
CA THR A 21 0.56 4.53 1.85
C THR A 21 1.44 5.65 2.39
N VAL A 22 1.18 6.91 2.05
CA VAL A 22 1.93 8.06 2.59
C VAL A 22 1.68 8.24 4.09
N ILE A 23 0.43 8.11 4.54
CA ILE A 23 0.09 8.16 5.97
C ILE A 23 0.81 7.04 6.72
N PHE A 24 0.76 5.82 6.18
CA PHE A 24 1.45 4.67 6.76
C PHE A 24 2.97 4.87 6.81
N PHE A 25 3.58 5.43 5.76
CA PHE A 25 5.00 5.71 5.71
C PHE A 25 5.44 6.67 6.83
N VAL A 26 4.71 7.76 7.03
CA VAL A 26 5.03 8.74 8.08
C VAL A 26 4.88 8.09 9.45
N TRP A 27 3.75 7.42 9.70
CA TRP A 27 3.48 6.74 10.96
C TRP A 27 4.53 5.67 11.27
N MET A 28 4.82 4.81 10.31
CA MET A 28 5.77 3.71 10.46
C MET A 28 7.20 4.22 10.70
N THR A 29 7.61 5.32 10.06
CA THR A 29 8.91 5.95 10.33
C THR A 29 9.04 6.41 11.79
N THR A 30 7.96 6.94 12.38
CA THR A 30 7.97 7.35 13.80
C THR A 30 8.08 6.16 14.75
N VAL A 31 7.46 5.03 14.40
CA VAL A 31 7.55 3.78 15.17
C VAL A 31 8.96 3.22 15.09
N LEU A 32 9.52 3.10 13.88
CA LEU A 32 10.83 2.52 13.66
C LEU A 32 11.98 3.34 14.24
N LYS A 33 11.84 4.67 14.34
CA LYS A 33 12.87 5.53 14.96
C LYS A 33 13.29 5.03 16.35
N LYS A 34 12.36 4.44 17.13
CA LYS A 34 12.64 3.89 18.47
C LYS A 34 13.38 2.56 18.48
N HIS A 35 13.40 1.85 17.35
CA HIS A 35 13.96 0.50 17.23
C HIS A 35 15.29 0.46 16.46
N VAL A 36 15.71 1.56 15.83
CA VAL A 36 16.96 1.61 15.06
C VAL A 36 18.15 1.75 16.02
N PRO A 37 19.08 0.77 16.07
CA PRO A 37 20.20 0.76 17.01
C PRO A 37 21.40 1.58 16.49
N TRP A 38 21.16 2.73 15.86
CA TRP A 38 22.21 3.61 15.28
C TRP A 38 22.38 4.91 16.07
N VAL A 39 22.02 4.90 17.36
CA VAL A 39 22.09 6.08 18.24
C VAL A 39 23.49 6.70 18.26
N GLU A 40 24.53 5.88 18.14
CA GLU A 40 25.93 6.29 18.15
C GLU A 40 26.36 7.01 16.85
N ALA A 41 25.67 6.75 15.73
CA ALA A 41 25.97 7.34 14.42
C ALA A 41 25.27 8.70 14.19
N GLY A 42 24.52 9.20 15.18
CA GLY A 42 23.82 10.48 15.15
C GLY A 42 22.36 10.38 14.73
N GLU A 43 21.58 11.41 15.07
CA GLU A 43 20.12 11.42 14.89
C GLU A 43 19.69 11.36 13.42
N THR A 44 20.49 11.91 12.51
CA THR A 44 20.29 11.81 11.07
C THR A 44 20.44 10.38 10.56
N ALA A 45 21.38 9.59 11.09
CA ALA A 45 21.54 8.19 10.70
C ALA A 45 20.32 7.36 11.14
N VAL A 46 19.85 7.57 12.37
CA VAL A 46 18.65 6.92 12.90
C VAL A 46 17.42 7.24 12.04
N LEU A 47 17.26 8.50 11.64
CA LEU A 47 16.15 8.93 10.79
C LEU A 47 16.24 8.31 9.39
N LEU A 48 17.42 8.27 8.78
CA LEU A 48 17.64 7.63 7.48
C LEU A 48 17.37 6.13 7.53
N GLY A 49 17.84 5.43 8.58
CA GLY A 49 17.57 4.00 8.76
C GLY A 49 16.09 3.69 8.94
N ALA A 50 15.41 4.49 9.77
CA ALA A 50 13.97 4.37 9.98
C ALA A 50 13.18 4.66 8.70
N ALA A 51 13.56 5.70 7.95
CA ALA A 51 12.92 6.06 6.69
C ALA A 51 13.11 4.99 5.62
N TYR A 52 14.33 4.44 5.45
CA TYR A 52 14.62 3.39 4.47
C TYR A 52 13.80 2.13 4.72
N CYS A 53 13.71 1.70 5.98
CA CYS A 53 12.93 0.54 6.37
C CYS A 53 11.41 0.82 6.31
N SER A 54 10.95 2.03 6.64
CA SER A 54 9.55 2.40 6.44
C SER A 54 9.17 2.43 4.96
N LEU A 55 10.10 2.81 4.08
CA LEU A 55 9.88 2.89 2.63
C LEU A 55 9.59 1.51 2.04
N CYS A 56 10.37 0.49 2.42
CA CYS A 56 10.14 -0.87 1.94
C CYS A 56 8.82 -1.46 2.49
N LEU A 57 8.49 -1.23 3.77
CA LEU A 57 7.20 -1.64 4.36
C LEU A 57 6.02 -0.97 3.67
N SER A 58 6.14 0.32 3.34
CA SER A 58 5.11 1.08 2.62
C SER A 58 4.96 0.59 1.18
N GLY A 59 6.05 0.18 0.53
CA GLY A 59 6.00 -0.47 -0.78
C GLY A 59 5.25 -1.81 -0.77
N VAL A 60 5.45 -2.63 0.28
CA VAL A 60 4.69 -3.88 0.45
C VAL A 60 3.21 -3.60 0.73
N LEU A 61 2.90 -2.59 1.55
CA LEU A 61 1.52 -2.15 1.77
C LEU A 61 0.86 -1.72 0.46
N TRP A 62 1.54 -0.93 -0.36
CA TRP A 62 1.06 -0.50 -1.67
C TRP A 62 0.72 -1.68 -2.59
N MET A 63 1.60 -2.69 -2.62
CA MET A 63 1.37 -3.93 -3.37
C MET A 63 0.14 -4.68 -2.84
N ALA A 64 -0.02 -4.77 -1.51
CA ALA A 64 -1.16 -5.40 -0.89
C ALA A 64 -2.48 -4.68 -1.20
N LEU A 65 -2.51 -3.34 -1.15
CA LEU A 65 -3.68 -2.53 -1.55
C LEU A 65 -4.02 -2.73 -3.04
N SER A 66 -2.98 -2.80 -3.88
CA SER A 66 -3.13 -3.06 -5.31
C SER A 66 -3.70 -4.43 -5.64
N LEU A 67 -3.46 -5.45 -4.81
CA LEU A 67 -4.09 -6.77 -4.92
C LEU A 67 -5.50 -6.75 -4.34
N PHE A 68 -5.67 -6.15 -3.16
CA PHE A 68 -6.96 -6.05 -2.49
C PHE A 68 -8.03 -5.41 -3.37
N ARG A 69 -7.71 -4.30 -4.06
CA ARG A 69 -8.64 -3.64 -4.99
C ARG A 69 -9.05 -4.55 -6.15
N VAL A 70 -8.15 -5.39 -6.66
CA VAL A 70 -8.43 -6.29 -7.79
C VAL A 70 -9.32 -7.44 -7.31
N THR A 71 -9.03 -8.00 -6.14
CA THR A 71 -9.87 -9.02 -5.52
C THR A 71 -11.25 -8.46 -5.18
N LEU A 72 -11.32 -7.26 -4.61
CA LEU A 72 -12.60 -6.61 -4.28
C LEU A 72 -13.42 -6.34 -5.55
N ALA A 73 -12.79 -5.87 -6.61
CA ALA A 73 -13.45 -5.69 -7.90
C ALA A 73 -14.02 -7.02 -8.43
N ASP A 74 -13.24 -8.10 -8.38
CA ASP A 74 -13.67 -9.44 -8.78
C ASP A 74 -14.86 -9.95 -7.95
N GLN A 75 -14.83 -9.79 -6.63
CA GLN A 75 -15.92 -10.20 -5.73
C GLN A 75 -17.21 -9.37 -5.90
N MET A 76 -17.08 -8.11 -6.32
CA MET A 76 -18.22 -7.22 -6.57
C MET A 76 -18.89 -7.48 -7.93
N LEU A 77 -18.27 -8.23 -8.85
CA LEU A 77 -18.95 -8.63 -10.07
C LEU A 77 -20.06 -9.64 -9.75
N PRO A 78 -21.30 -9.44 -10.23
CA PRO A 78 -22.34 -10.44 -10.10
C PRO A 78 -21.92 -11.74 -10.82
N LYS A 79 -21.82 -12.84 -10.07
CA LYS A 79 -21.48 -14.16 -10.61
C LYS A 79 -22.63 -14.64 -11.49
N SER A 80 -22.39 -14.84 -12.79
CA SER A 80 -23.41 -15.34 -13.71
C SER A 80 -23.86 -16.75 -13.29
N PRO A 81 -25.14 -17.11 -13.49
CA PRO A 81 -25.67 -18.42 -13.09
C PRO A 81 -24.95 -19.62 -13.76
N ASP A 82 -24.24 -19.40 -14.88
CA ASP A 82 -23.37 -20.39 -15.56
C ASP A 82 -22.04 -20.71 -14.84
N GLN A 83 -21.79 -20.12 -13.67
CA GLN A 83 -20.55 -20.30 -12.91
C GLN A 83 -20.76 -21.10 -11.60
N ARG A 84 -21.87 -21.82 -11.47
CA ARG A 84 -22.14 -22.78 -10.39
C ARG A 84 -21.84 -24.20 -10.82
#